data_AF-A2H1C4-F1
#
_entry.id   AF-A2H1C4-F1
#
_cell.length_a   1.000
_cell.length_b   1.000
_cell.length_c   1.000
_cell.angle_alpha   90.00
_cell.angle_beta   90.00
_cell.angle_gamma   90.00
#
_symmetry.space_group_name_H-M   'P 1'
#
loop_
_entity.id
_entity.type
_entity.pdbx_description
1 polymer ?
#
loop_
_entity_poly.entity_id
_entity_poly.type
_entity_poly.pdbx_seq_one_letter_code
_entity_poly.pdbx_strand_id
1 'polypeptide(L)'
;MKEWDVVFNKPRATIVSEQECRQKLKKIKVVQVGMKMLDAWDILLSKLEDFSVRGIKFYTPSPNFYSIFTGYKYEQVEWKENIIEAWLDHVKEIICNGNEKVYEYILCWFANILQHPSAKNETALIIIGKQGTGKNTFFTDILCKLLEGYSNPNMTNLENICGKFNSSIENMKLIVCNELQSIDTTKVLNSDALKSLITDKVGVVERKYKDQRVCENVANFIMVSNNAVPMKLESSDRRYVVVRTSDSHMQDTEYFDDLAET
;
A
#
# COMPACT_ATOMS: atom_id res chain seq x y z
N MET A 1 11.17 -15.62 -6.13
CA MET A 1 11.60 -16.53 -5.05
C MET A 1 10.89 -16.16 -3.77
N LYS A 2 10.49 -17.12 -2.92
CA LYS A 2 9.83 -16.82 -1.65
C LYS A 2 10.87 -16.63 -0.55
N GLU A 3 10.78 -15.51 0.17
CA GLU A 3 11.57 -15.20 1.36
C GLU A 3 10.60 -15.03 2.53
N TRP A 4 11.01 -15.41 3.74
CA TRP A 4 10.17 -15.22 4.92
C TRP A 4 10.32 -13.79 5.44
N ASP A 5 9.22 -13.06 5.50
CA ASP A 5 9.18 -11.74 6.10
C ASP A 5 8.90 -11.89 7.60
N VAL A 6 9.93 -11.64 8.43
CA VAL A 6 9.85 -11.78 9.88
C VAL A 6 8.90 -10.76 10.50
N VAL A 7 8.79 -9.57 9.90
CA VAL A 7 7.97 -8.48 10.44
C VAL A 7 6.48 -8.76 10.25
N PHE A 8 6.11 -9.27 9.08
CA PHE A 8 4.71 -9.59 8.75
C PHE A 8 4.36 -11.07 8.92
N ASN A 9 5.29 -11.87 9.43
CA ASN A 9 5.17 -13.32 9.66
C ASN A 9 4.57 -14.08 8.48
N LYS A 10 5.03 -13.79 7.26
CA LYS A 10 4.47 -14.37 6.03
C LYS A 10 5.52 -14.54 4.92
N PRO A 11 5.31 -15.50 3.99
CA PRO A 11 6.18 -15.62 2.83
C PRO A 11 5.92 -14.46 1.86
N ARG A 12 6.99 -13.76 1.50
CA ARG A 12 6.99 -12.68 0.51
C ARG A 12 7.66 -13.14 -0.77
N ALA A 13 7.02 -12.86 -1.91
CA ALA A 13 7.64 -13.11 -3.21
C ALA A 13 8.61 -11.98 -3.56
N THR A 14 9.88 -12.32 -3.75
CA THR A 14 10.94 -11.42 -4.17
C THR A 14 11.34 -11.71 -5.62
N ILE A 15 11.45 -10.66 -6.43
CA ILE A 15 11.98 -10.74 -7.78
C ILE A 15 13.51 -10.73 -7.72
N VAL A 16 14.13 -11.76 -8.28
CA VAL A 16 15.57 -12.03 -8.24
C VAL A 16 16.10 -12.13 -9.66
N SER A 17 17.39 -11.85 -9.86
CA SER A 17 18.04 -12.05 -11.15
C SER A 17 18.16 -13.54 -11.46
N GLU A 18 18.35 -13.89 -12.73
CA GLU A 18 18.59 -15.28 -13.14
C GLU A 18 19.81 -15.87 -12.43
N GLN A 19 20.89 -15.07 -12.29
CA GLN A 19 22.11 -15.49 -11.61
C GLN A 19 21.86 -15.83 -10.13
N GLU A 20 21.12 -14.98 -9.42
CA GLU A 20 20.77 -15.22 -8.02
C GLU A 20 19.85 -16.46 -7.88
N CYS A 21 18.88 -16.60 -8.79
CA CYS A 21 17.99 -17.75 -8.85
C CYS A 21 18.78 -19.06 -9.03
N ARG A 22 19.70 -19.08 -10.01
CA ARG A 22 20.58 -20.22 -10.29
C ARG A 22 21.44 -20.60 -9.09
N GLN A 23 22.06 -19.62 -8.43
CA GLN A 23 22.90 -19.88 -7.26
C GLN A 23 22.13 -20.52 -6.11
N LYS A 24 20.90 -20.08 -5.84
CA LYS A 24 20.07 -20.62 -4.76
C LYS A 24 19.52 -22.01 -5.13
N LEU A 25 19.04 -22.22 -6.36
CA LEU A 25 18.46 -23.51 -6.79
C LEU A 25 19.50 -24.63 -6.92
N LYS A 26 20.75 -24.34 -7.33
CA LYS A 26 21.83 -25.34 -7.41
C LYS A 26 22.21 -25.99 -6.06
N LYS A 27 21.91 -25.31 -4.95
CA LYS A 27 22.16 -25.82 -3.60
C LYS A 27 21.16 -26.90 -3.17
N ILE A 28 20.01 -26.98 -3.83
CA ILE A 28 18.93 -27.91 -3.49
C ILE A 28 19.12 -29.17 -4.32
N LYS A 29 19.59 -30.26 -3.70
CA LYS A 29 19.67 -31.57 -4.36
C LYS A 29 18.32 -32.27 -4.28
N VAL A 30 17.82 -32.75 -5.41
CA VAL A 30 16.44 -33.24 -5.50
C VAL A 30 16.40 -34.74 -5.77
N VAL A 31 17.09 -35.21 -6.81
CA VAL A 31 17.02 -36.63 -7.21
C VAL A 31 18.34 -37.12 -7.78
N GLN A 32 18.67 -38.38 -7.50
CA GLN A 32 19.80 -39.07 -8.10
C GLN A 32 19.33 -39.87 -9.32
N VAL A 33 19.92 -39.63 -10.49
CA VAL A 33 19.66 -40.40 -11.71
C VAL A 33 20.97 -41.02 -12.15
N GLY A 34 21.11 -42.33 -11.92
CA GLY A 34 22.37 -43.05 -12.11
C GLY A 34 23.48 -42.51 -11.20
N MET A 35 24.60 -42.09 -11.79
CA MET A 35 25.74 -41.50 -11.06
C MET A 35 25.63 -39.98 -10.86
N LYS A 36 24.62 -39.32 -11.46
CA LYS A 36 24.49 -37.85 -11.41
C LYS A 36 23.41 -37.44 -10.40
N MET A 37 23.78 -36.54 -9.49
CA MET A 37 22.82 -35.83 -8.63
C MET A 37 22.26 -34.61 -9.36
N LEU A 38 20.96 -34.62 -9.64
CA LEU A 38 20.25 -33.47 -10.19
C LEU A 38 19.86 -32.50 -9.07
N ASP A 39 20.08 -31.21 -9.32
CA ASP A 39 19.62 -30.14 -8.44
C ASP A 39 18.32 -29.50 -8.94
N ALA A 40 17.73 -28.63 -8.11
CA ALA A 40 16.48 -27.97 -8.45
C ALA A 40 16.61 -27.05 -9.68
N TRP A 41 17.81 -26.56 -9.99
CA TRP A 41 18.06 -25.78 -11.20
C TRP A 41 17.99 -26.67 -12.44
N ASP A 42 18.61 -27.86 -12.39
CA ASP A 42 18.52 -28.84 -13.46
C ASP A 42 17.05 -29.24 -13.74
N ILE A 43 16.26 -29.44 -12.69
CA ILE A 43 14.82 -29.77 -12.83
C ILE A 43 14.05 -28.60 -13.43
N LEU A 44 14.27 -27.37 -12.95
CA LEU A 44 13.63 -26.17 -13.49
C LEU A 44 13.90 -26.05 -15.00
N LEU A 45 15.15 -26.25 -15.44
CA LEU A 45 15.50 -26.19 -16.86
C LEU A 45 14.82 -27.30 -17.68
N SER A 46 14.69 -28.52 -17.12
CA SER A 46 14.02 -29.63 -17.81
C SER A 46 12.52 -29.43 -18.03
N LYS A 47 11.89 -28.52 -17.25
CA LYS A 47 10.46 -28.24 -17.26
C LYS A 47 10.17 -26.74 -17.33
N LEU A 48 11.03 -25.99 -18.02
CA LEU A 48 10.98 -24.52 -17.97
C LEU A 48 9.62 -23.99 -18.42
N GLU A 49 9.00 -24.62 -19.42
CA GLU A 49 7.68 -24.26 -19.92
C GLU A 49 6.61 -24.34 -18.83
N ASP A 50 6.63 -25.40 -18.01
CA ASP A 50 5.68 -25.62 -16.89
C ASP A 50 5.81 -24.55 -15.80
N PHE A 51 6.99 -23.97 -15.64
CA PHE A 51 7.28 -22.95 -14.61
C PHE A 51 7.30 -21.52 -15.17
N SER A 52 7.18 -21.36 -16.49
CA SER A 52 7.24 -20.07 -17.15
C SER A 52 5.87 -19.39 -17.17
N VAL A 53 5.87 -18.09 -16.92
CA VAL A 53 4.72 -17.21 -17.11
C VAL A 53 5.12 -16.10 -18.07
N ARG A 54 4.15 -15.53 -18.79
CA ARG A 54 4.39 -14.42 -19.74
C ARG A 54 4.84 -13.13 -19.06
N GLY A 55 4.55 -12.99 -17.78
CA GLY A 55 4.94 -11.83 -16.99
C GLY A 55 4.32 -11.83 -15.61
N ILE A 56 4.51 -10.71 -14.92
CA ILE A 56 4.02 -10.47 -13.58
C ILE A 56 3.01 -9.33 -13.64
N LYS A 57 1.87 -9.49 -12.98
CA LYS A 57 0.87 -8.44 -12.77
C LYS A 57 0.58 -8.29 -11.29
N PHE A 58 0.07 -7.13 -10.88
CA PHE A 58 -0.36 -6.96 -9.50
C PHE A 58 -1.46 -7.97 -9.17
N TYR A 59 -2.51 -8.03 -9.98
CA TYR A 59 -3.56 -9.04 -9.87
C TYR A 59 -4.01 -9.52 -11.24
N THR A 60 -4.21 -10.83 -11.38
CA THR A 60 -4.69 -11.47 -12.60
C THR A 60 -5.31 -12.83 -12.29
N PRO A 61 -6.51 -13.14 -12.82
CA PRO A 61 -7.07 -14.49 -12.73
C PRO A 61 -6.49 -15.43 -13.81
N SER A 62 -5.79 -14.89 -14.82
CA SER A 62 -5.22 -15.70 -15.90
C SER A 62 -3.98 -16.49 -15.42
N PRO A 63 -3.90 -17.80 -15.68
CA PRO A 63 -2.74 -18.63 -15.30
C PRO A 63 -1.47 -18.29 -16.09
N ASN A 64 -1.58 -17.53 -17.19
CA ASN A 64 -0.44 -17.13 -18.02
C ASN A 64 0.44 -16.05 -17.37
N PHE A 65 -0.03 -15.44 -16.29
CA PHE A 65 0.66 -14.35 -15.58
C PHE A 65 0.74 -14.68 -14.10
N TYR A 66 1.84 -14.30 -13.45
CA TYR A 66 1.97 -14.42 -12.01
C TYR A 66 1.30 -13.23 -11.31
N SER A 67 0.38 -13.51 -10.38
CA SER A 67 -0.29 -12.51 -9.53
C SER A 67 0.53 -12.26 -8.26
N ILE A 68 0.85 -10.99 -8.00
CA ILE A 68 1.52 -10.59 -6.74
C ILE A 68 0.52 -10.51 -5.59
N PHE A 69 -0.72 -10.10 -5.88
CA PHE A 69 -1.83 -10.13 -4.95
C PHE A 69 -2.32 -11.56 -4.80
N THR A 70 -2.26 -12.08 -3.57
CA THR A 70 -2.65 -13.46 -3.22
C THR A 70 -3.85 -13.50 -2.27
N GLY A 71 -4.55 -12.38 -2.10
CA GLY A 71 -5.64 -12.23 -1.13
C GLY A 71 -5.25 -11.39 0.09
N TYR A 72 -6.26 -11.02 0.88
CA TYR A 72 -6.07 -10.29 2.14
C TYR A 72 -5.77 -11.25 3.28
N LYS A 73 -5.19 -10.71 4.36
CA LYS A 73 -4.94 -11.48 5.58
C LYS A 73 -6.22 -11.91 6.29
N TYR A 74 -7.24 -11.05 6.23
CA TYR A 74 -8.53 -11.31 6.85
C TYR A 74 -9.51 -11.88 5.84
N GLU A 75 -10.34 -12.81 6.31
CA GLU A 75 -11.43 -13.39 5.55
C GLU A 75 -12.67 -12.49 5.61
N GLN A 76 -13.55 -12.65 4.62
CA GLN A 76 -14.83 -11.97 4.65
C GLN A 76 -15.71 -12.57 5.75
N VAL A 77 -16.23 -11.72 6.62
CA VAL A 77 -17.13 -12.09 7.71
C VAL A 77 -18.54 -11.58 7.46
N GLU A 78 -19.52 -12.13 8.17
CA GLU A 78 -20.88 -11.57 8.17
C GLU A 78 -20.89 -10.17 8.78
N TRP A 79 -21.71 -9.28 8.21
CA TRP A 79 -21.88 -7.92 8.69
C TRP A 79 -22.51 -7.91 10.08
N LYS A 80 -21.82 -7.25 11.03
CA LYS A 80 -22.28 -7.05 12.40
C LYS A 80 -22.11 -5.57 12.76
N GLU A 81 -23.19 -4.83 12.60
CA GLU A 81 -23.22 -3.37 12.78
C GLU A 81 -22.67 -2.94 14.14
N ASN A 82 -23.10 -3.63 15.20
CA ASN A 82 -22.71 -3.35 16.58
C ASN A 82 -21.21 -3.44 16.90
N ILE A 83 -20.40 -4.08 16.04
CA ILE A 83 -18.95 -4.20 16.23
C ILE A 83 -18.22 -3.00 15.60
N ILE A 84 -18.71 -2.53 14.46
CA ILE A 84 -18.04 -1.52 13.63
C ILE A 84 -18.66 -0.14 13.78
N GLU A 85 -19.84 -0.02 14.38
CA GLU A 85 -20.57 1.24 14.60
C GLU A 85 -19.68 2.28 15.28
N ALA A 86 -19.00 1.92 16.37
CA ALA A 86 -18.07 2.83 17.06
C ALA A 86 -16.96 3.38 16.14
N TRP A 87 -16.42 2.53 15.26
CA TRP A 87 -15.43 2.95 14.28
C TRP A 87 -16.05 3.83 13.18
N LEU A 88 -17.24 3.49 12.68
CA LEU A 88 -17.94 4.27 11.68
C LEU A 88 -18.31 5.66 12.20
N ASP A 89 -18.75 5.76 13.45
CA ASP A 89 -19.03 7.01 14.15
C ASP A 89 -17.76 7.83 14.34
N HIS A 90 -16.65 7.20 14.71
CA HIS A 90 -15.35 7.87 14.76
C HIS A 90 -14.97 8.49 13.40
N VAL A 91 -15.14 7.75 12.30
CA VAL A 91 -14.85 8.25 10.95
C VAL A 91 -15.77 9.42 10.60
N LYS A 92 -17.06 9.34 10.95
CA LYS A 92 -18.04 10.37 10.64
C LYS A 92 -17.81 11.65 11.45
N GLU A 93 -17.78 11.53 12.76
CA GLU A 93 -17.76 12.66 13.69
C GLU A 93 -16.37 13.27 13.80
N ILE A 94 -15.31 12.45 13.82
CA ILE A 94 -13.94 12.92 14.00
C ILE A 94 -13.23 13.15 12.68
N ILE A 95 -13.15 12.13 11.83
CA ILE A 95 -12.38 12.27 10.58
C ILE A 95 -13.10 13.23 9.62
N CYS A 96 -14.40 13.07 9.43
CA CYS A 96 -15.20 13.87 8.49
C CYS A 96 -15.83 15.12 9.11
N ASN A 97 -15.64 15.35 10.42
CA ASN A 97 -16.19 16.50 11.15
C ASN A 97 -17.71 16.66 10.95
N GLY A 98 -18.44 15.53 11.02
CA GLY A 98 -19.89 15.47 10.84
C GLY A 98 -20.39 15.66 9.40
N ASN A 99 -19.50 15.79 8.41
CA ASN A 99 -19.91 15.99 7.03
C ASN A 99 -20.27 14.66 6.33
N GLU A 100 -21.57 14.41 6.20
CA GLU A 100 -22.12 13.19 5.59
C GLU A 100 -21.59 12.90 4.17
N LYS A 101 -21.47 13.92 3.33
CA LYS A 101 -21.02 13.74 1.94
C LYS A 101 -19.55 13.30 1.87
N VAL A 102 -18.73 13.86 2.76
CA VAL A 102 -17.30 13.50 2.85
C VAL A 102 -17.16 12.10 3.44
N TYR A 103 -17.96 11.77 4.44
CA TYR A 103 -18.04 10.44 5.04
C TYR A 103 -18.37 9.36 4.01
N GLU A 104 -19.46 9.54 3.27
CA GLU A 104 -19.88 8.60 2.21
C GLU A 104 -18.80 8.47 1.13
N TYR A 105 -18.17 9.58 0.73
CA TYR A 105 -17.07 9.58 -0.23
C TYR A 105 -15.88 8.75 0.27
N ILE A 106 -15.43 8.96 1.51
CA ILE A 106 -14.29 8.24 2.09
C ILE A 106 -14.58 6.74 2.18
N LEU A 107 -15.78 6.36 2.62
CA LEU A 107 -16.17 4.94 2.68
C LEU A 107 -16.20 4.31 1.29
N CYS A 108 -16.81 4.95 0.31
CA CYS A 108 -16.82 4.48 -1.08
C CYS A 108 -15.40 4.39 -1.66
N TRP A 109 -14.56 5.39 -1.38
CA TRP A 109 -13.17 5.45 -1.81
C TRP A 109 -12.38 4.25 -1.28
N PHE A 110 -12.51 3.94 0.01
CA PHE A 110 -11.82 2.79 0.60
C PHE A 110 -12.43 1.45 0.16
N ALA A 111 -13.76 1.36 0.08
CA ALA A 111 -14.46 0.17 -0.40
C ALA A 111 -14.00 -0.22 -1.81
N ASN A 112 -13.82 0.74 -2.72
CA ASN A 112 -13.31 0.47 -4.06
C ASN A 112 -11.91 -0.14 -4.04
N ILE A 113 -11.02 0.35 -3.16
CA ILE A 113 -9.66 -0.20 -3.01
C ILE A 113 -9.70 -1.63 -2.48
N LEU A 114 -10.57 -1.91 -1.51
CA LEU A 114 -10.67 -3.21 -0.87
C LEU A 114 -11.31 -4.25 -1.81
N GLN A 115 -12.43 -3.90 -2.47
CA GLN A 115 -13.18 -4.83 -3.32
C GLN A 115 -12.47 -5.12 -4.65
N HIS A 116 -11.68 -4.17 -5.18
CA HIS A 116 -11.00 -4.32 -6.45
C HIS A 116 -9.47 -4.32 -6.27
N PRO A 117 -8.79 -5.48 -6.41
CA PRO A 117 -7.35 -5.58 -6.18
C PRO A 117 -6.50 -4.61 -7.00
N SER A 118 -6.89 -4.29 -8.23
CA SER A 118 -6.16 -3.35 -9.09
C SER A 118 -6.76 -1.93 -9.11
N ALA A 119 -7.70 -1.60 -8.22
CA ALA A 119 -8.32 -0.27 -8.21
C ALA A 119 -7.33 0.82 -7.80
N LYS A 120 -7.38 1.89 -8.57
CA LYS A 120 -6.69 3.16 -8.34
C LYS A 120 -7.72 4.25 -8.50
N ASN A 121 -7.98 5.00 -7.44
CA ASN A 121 -9.05 5.99 -7.39
C ASN A 121 -8.67 7.32 -8.08
N GLU A 122 -7.42 7.45 -8.53
CA GLU A 122 -6.87 8.65 -9.18
C GLU A 122 -7.03 9.93 -8.34
N THR A 123 -7.29 9.74 -7.04
CA THR A 123 -7.52 10.77 -6.02
C THR A 123 -6.79 10.36 -4.74
N ALA A 124 -6.31 11.35 -3.99
CA ALA A 124 -5.66 11.20 -2.71
C ALA A 124 -6.44 11.94 -1.61
N LEU A 125 -6.50 11.35 -0.43
CA LEU A 125 -7.09 11.98 0.75
C LEU A 125 -6.02 12.81 1.46
N ILE A 126 -6.34 14.04 1.84
CA ILE A 126 -5.51 14.88 2.70
C ILE A 126 -6.28 15.11 4.00
N ILE A 127 -5.79 14.55 5.10
CA ILE A 127 -6.39 14.66 6.43
C ILE A 127 -5.57 15.65 7.24
N ILE A 128 -6.20 16.78 7.58
CA ILE A 128 -5.62 17.87 8.34
C ILE A 128 -6.26 17.90 9.72
N GLY A 129 -5.46 17.83 10.77
CA GLY A 129 -5.99 17.84 12.14
C GLY A 129 -4.88 17.97 13.17
N LYS A 130 -5.22 18.37 14.40
CA LYS A 130 -4.24 18.39 15.50
C LYS A 130 -3.76 16.99 15.86
N GLN A 131 -2.59 16.90 16.49
CA GLN A 131 -2.10 15.63 17.02
C GLN A 131 -2.99 15.19 18.19
N GLY A 132 -3.17 13.87 18.36
CA GLY A 132 -4.00 13.33 19.44
C GLY A 132 -5.51 13.28 19.15
N THR A 133 -5.92 13.45 17.88
CA THR A 133 -7.32 13.28 17.44
C THR A 133 -7.65 11.86 16.94
N GLY A 134 -6.73 10.90 17.10
CA GLY A 134 -6.95 9.51 16.67
C GLY A 134 -6.76 9.23 15.17
N LYS A 135 -6.55 10.25 14.32
CA LYS A 135 -6.45 10.13 12.85
C LYS A 135 -5.42 9.13 12.29
N ASN A 136 -4.35 8.83 13.03
CA ASN A 136 -3.38 7.81 12.62
C ASN A 136 -3.82 6.42 13.13
N THR A 137 -3.86 6.27 14.45
CA THR A 137 -4.13 5.00 15.13
C THR A 137 -5.50 4.39 14.78
N PHE A 138 -6.57 5.20 14.80
CA PHE A 138 -7.95 4.73 14.66
C PHE A 138 -8.51 4.88 13.25
N PHE A 139 -7.73 5.43 12.32
CA PHE A 139 -8.13 5.51 10.92
C PHE A 139 -7.07 4.88 10.01
N THR A 140 -5.94 5.56 9.76
CA THR A 140 -4.98 5.07 8.77
C THR A 140 -4.36 3.72 9.10
N ASP A 141 -4.09 3.45 10.39
CA ASP A 141 -3.47 2.20 10.83
C ASP A 141 -4.44 1.03 10.69
N ILE A 142 -5.73 1.22 11.00
CA ILE A 142 -6.78 0.22 10.78
C ILE A 142 -6.92 -0.09 9.28
N LEU A 143 -7.00 0.94 8.42
CA LEU A 143 -7.06 0.74 6.97
C LEU A 143 -5.81 0.01 6.43
N CYS A 144 -4.63 0.36 6.92
CA CYS A 144 -3.39 -0.31 6.56
C CYS A 144 -3.36 -1.74 7.08
N LYS A 145 -3.92 -2.01 8.26
CA LYS A 145 -4.03 -3.34 8.85
C LYS A 145 -4.92 -4.23 8.00
N LEU A 146 -6.07 -3.76 7.54
CA LEU A 146 -6.94 -4.50 6.61
C LEU A 146 -6.21 -4.89 5.31
N LEU A 147 -5.32 -4.02 4.83
CA LEU A 147 -4.51 -4.22 3.62
C LEU A 147 -3.09 -4.75 3.91
N GLU A 148 -2.87 -5.41 5.06
CA GLU A 148 -1.54 -5.81 5.54
C GLU A 148 -0.72 -6.57 4.47
N GLY A 149 0.45 -6.01 4.12
CA GLY A 149 1.35 -6.52 3.06
C GLY A 149 1.23 -5.81 1.71
N TYR A 150 0.14 -5.08 1.49
CA TYR A 150 -0.08 -4.21 0.35
C TYR A 150 -0.30 -2.75 0.80
N SER A 151 0.06 -2.44 2.04
CA SER A 151 -0.05 -1.11 2.63
C SER A 151 1.28 -0.64 3.22
N ASN A 152 1.47 0.68 3.26
CA ASN A 152 2.54 1.32 4.01
C ASN A 152 1.95 2.39 4.94
N PRO A 153 1.90 2.16 6.26
CA PRO A 153 1.23 3.05 7.20
C PRO A 153 2.03 4.30 7.56
N ASN A 154 3.35 4.34 7.27
CA ASN A 154 4.20 5.42 7.75
C ASN A 154 5.29 5.79 6.75
N MET A 155 4.90 6.45 5.66
CA MET A 155 5.84 7.07 4.74
C MET A 155 6.15 8.50 5.18
N THR A 156 7.30 8.69 5.83
CA THR A 156 7.72 10.02 6.33
C THR A 156 8.47 10.85 5.29
N ASN A 157 9.09 10.21 4.29
CA ASN A 157 9.85 10.91 3.25
C ASN A 157 9.25 10.66 1.87
N LEU A 158 8.69 11.71 1.26
CA LEU A 158 8.17 11.68 -0.11
C LEU A 158 9.25 11.32 -1.15
N GLU A 159 10.54 11.58 -0.89
CA GLU A 159 11.61 11.19 -1.82
C GLU A 159 11.73 9.66 -1.97
N ASN A 160 11.26 8.88 -1.00
CA ASN A 160 11.24 7.43 -1.11
C ASN A 160 10.18 6.90 -2.09
N ILE A 161 9.27 7.76 -2.56
CA ILE A 161 8.25 7.41 -3.56
C ILE A 161 8.39 8.23 -4.84
N CYS A 162 8.74 9.51 -4.75
CA CYS A 162 8.92 10.40 -5.90
C CYS A 162 10.35 10.44 -6.43
N GLY A 163 11.34 10.04 -5.62
CA GLY A 163 12.74 10.09 -5.97
C GLY A 163 13.18 8.94 -6.87
N LYS A 164 14.48 8.90 -7.17
CA LYS A 164 15.07 7.89 -8.04
C LYS A 164 14.86 6.47 -7.51
N PHE A 165 15.10 6.23 -6.22
CA PHE A 165 14.95 4.91 -5.61
C PHE A 165 13.59 4.77 -4.93
N ASN A 166 12.57 4.42 -5.71
CA ASN A 166 11.17 4.44 -5.30
C ASN A 166 10.54 3.05 -5.05
N SER A 167 11.35 2.03 -4.80
CA SER A 167 10.87 0.64 -4.63
C SER A 167 9.82 0.41 -3.56
N SER A 168 9.62 1.37 -2.66
CA SER A 168 8.60 1.34 -1.60
C SER A 168 7.16 1.47 -2.12
N ILE A 169 6.96 2.01 -3.32
CA ILE A 169 5.63 2.09 -3.96
C ILE A 169 5.21 0.76 -4.59
N GLU A 170 6.19 -0.08 -4.88
CA GLU A 170 5.98 -1.26 -5.70
C GLU A 170 5.09 -2.28 -4.98
N ASN A 171 4.05 -2.73 -5.67
CA ASN A 171 3.09 -3.71 -5.16
C ASN A 171 2.32 -3.23 -3.93
N MET A 172 2.18 -1.92 -3.74
CA MET A 172 1.34 -1.32 -2.69
C MET A 172 0.00 -0.85 -3.27
N LYS A 173 -1.08 -1.09 -2.52
CA LYS A 173 -2.44 -0.58 -2.77
C LYS A 173 -2.72 0.70 -2.00
N LEU A 174 -2.15 0.85 -0.80
CA LEU A 174 -2.37 2.02 0.06
C LEU A 174 -1.05 2.51 0.64
N ILE A 175 -0.79 3.81 0.52
CA ILE A 175 0.38 4.46 1.11
C ILE A 175 -0.10 5.64 1.92
N VAL A 176 0.27 5.65 3.20
CA VAL A 176 -0.01 6.74 4.14
C VAL A 176 1.26 7.56 4.29
N CYS A 177 1.18 8.81 3.88
CA CYS A 177 2.24 9.80 4.04
C CYS A 177 1.99 10.59 5.32
N ASN A 178 2.72 10.26 6.38
CA ASN A 178 2.63 10.96 7.67
C ASN A 178 3.63 12.10 7.73
N GLU A 179 3.24 13.17 8.42
CA GLU A 179 4.13 14.31 8.70
C GLU A 179 4.80 14.83 7.44
N LEU A 180 3.98 15.18 6.44
CA LEU A 180 4.46 16.01 5.34
C LEU A 180 5.00 17.31 5.92
N GLN A 181 6.31 17.32 6.20
CA GLN A 181 7.03 18.52 6.57
C GLN A 181 6.71 19.54 5.49
N SER A 182 6.28 20.73 5.92
CA SER A 182 5.99 21.86 5.05
C SER A 182 7.00 21.86 3.92
N ILE A 183 6.49 21.67 2.70
CA ILE A 183 7.27 21.62 1.48
C ILE A 183 7.97 22.98 1.39
N ASP A 184 9.17 23.10 1.95
CA ASP A 184 10.02 24.26 1.76
C ASP A 184 10.20 24.47 0.25
N THR A 185 10.46 25.71 -0.13
CA THR A 185 10.52 26.19 -1.53
C THR A 185 11.40 25.36 -2.47
N THR A 186 12.28 24.51 -1.97
CA THR A 186 13.09 23.52 -2.72
C THR A 186 12.36 22.22 -3.10
N LYS A 187 11.17 21.92 -2.54
CA LYS A 187 10.41 20.66 -2.74
C LYS A 187 9.21 20.79 -3.70
N VAL A 188 9.07 21.91 -4.42
CA VAL A 188 8.07 22.10 -5.49
C VAL A 188 8.12 20.97 -6.55
N LEU A 189 9.31 20.42 -6.80
CA LEU A 189 9.57 19.30 -7.71
C LEU A 189 8.85 17.99 -7.31
N ASN A 190 8.52 17.79 -6.03
CA ASN A 190 7.81 16.58 -5.59
C ASN A 190 6.30 16.67 -5.80
N SER A 191 5.73 17.86 -6.02
CA SER A 191 4.28 18.03 -6.21
C SER A 191 3.80 17.40 -7.52
N ASP A 192 4.49 17.69 -8.64
CA ASP A 192 4.09 17.17 -9.95
C ASP A 192 4.38 15.67 -10.08
N ALA A 193 5.50 15.21 -9.51
CA ALA A 193 5.80 13.78 -9.42
C ALA A 193 4.71 13.04 -8.63
N LEU A 194 4.25 13.60 -7.51
CA LEU A 194 3.18 13.01 -6.70
C LEU A 194 1.83 13.04 -7.44
N LYS A 195 1.50 14.12 -8.15
CA LYS A 195 0.30 14.20 -9.00
C LYS A 195 0.31 13.08 -10.06
N SER A 196 1.45 12.84 -10.70
CA SER A 196 1.65 11.73 -11.65
C SER A 196 1.50 10.37 -10.95
N LEU A 197 2.12 10.17 -9.78
CA LEU A 197 1.96 8.92 -9.02
C LEU A 197 0.51 8.64 -8.60
N ILE A 198 -0.28 9.67 -8.32
CA ILE A 198 -1.70 9.54 -7.96
C ILE A 198 -2.54 9.08 -9.14
N THR A 199 -2.24 9.50 -10.38
CA THR A 199 -3.06 9.21 -11.56
C THR A 199 -2.54 8.06 -12.43
N ASP A 200 -1.22 7.91 -12.53
CA ASP A 200 -0.60 7.06 -13.55
C ASP A 200 -0.67 5.58 -13.14
N LYS A 201 -1.24 4.76 -14.02
CA LYS A 201 -1.43 3.31 -13.81
C LYS A 201 -0.17 2.48 -14.05
N VAL A 202 0.85 3.09 -14.66
CA VAL A 202 2.14 2.49 -14.95
C VAL A 202 3.22 3.39 -14.37
N GLY A 203 4.10 2.80 -13.58
CA GLY A 203 5.22 3.49 -12.96
C GLY A 203 6.53 2.82 -13.33
N VAL A 204 7.60 3.56 -13.10
CA VAL A 204 8.95 3.02 -13.24
C VAL A 204 9.56 2.91 -11.85
N VAL A 205 9.96 1.69 -11.49
CA VAL A 205 10.56 1.39 -10.20
C VAL A 205 12.04 1.11 -10.34
N GLU A 206 12.85 1.84 -9.57
CA GLU A 206 14.29 1.62 -9.46
C GLU A 206 14.66 1.17 -8.04
N ARG A 207 15.42 0.08 -7.96
CA ARG A 207 15.98 -0.46 -6.71
C ARG A 207 17.49 -0.20 -6.72
N LYS A 208 18.07 0.13 -5.56
CA LYS A 208 19.53 0.31 -5.46
C LYS A 208 20.24 -0.96 -5.95
N TYR A 209 21.22 -0.78 -6.83
CA TYR A 209 22.03 -1.85 -7.43
C TYR A 209 21.25 -2.88 -8.25
N LYS A 210 20.04 -2.55 -8.72
CA LYS A 210 19.27 -3.37 -9.66
C LYS A 210 18.76 -2.53 -10.82
N ASP A 211 18.50 -3.19 -11.94
CA ASP A 211 17.96 -2.52 -13.12
C ASP A 211 16.58 -1.93 -12.85
N GLN A 212 16.33 -0.81 -13.51
CA GLN A 212 15.04 -0.15 -13.50
C GLN A 212 14.00 -1.02 -14.23
N ARG A 213 12.76 -1.03 -13.74
CA ARG A 213 11.66 -1.77 -14.36
C ARG A 213 10.39 -0.97 -14.47
N VAL A 214 9.60 -1.30 -15.48
CA VAL A 214 8.22 -0.83 -15.61
C VAL A 214 7.31 -1.77 -14.82
N CYS A 215 6.44 -1.21 -13.99
CA CYS A 215 5.46 -1.98 -13.22
C CYS A 215 4.11 -1.28 -13.16
N GLU A 216 3.06 -2.05 -12.89
CA GLU A 216 1.74 -1.52 -12.61
C GLU A 216 1.76 -0.73 -11.29
N ASN A 217 1.13 0.44 -11.30
CA ASN A 217 0.93 1.27 -10.12
C ASN A 217 -0.54 1.22 -9.73
N VAL A 218 -0.83 0.55 -8.62
CA VAL A 218 -2.18 0.44 -8.02
C VAL A 218 -2.26 1.17 -6.68
N ALA A 219 -1.26 2.00 -6.36
CA ALA A 219 -1.18 2.69 -5.09
C ALA A 219 -2.18 3.85 -5.02
N ASN A 220 -2.88 3.92 -3.89
CA ASN A 220 -3.74 5.01 -3.47
C ASN A 220 -3.08 5.70 -2.27
N PHE A 221 -3.32 7.00 -2.11
CA PHE A 221 -2.56 7.81 -1.16
C PHE A 221 -3.49 8.46 -0.13
N ILE A 222 -3.08 8.38 1.13
CA ILE A 222 -3.60 9.19 2.23
C ILE A 222 -2.45 10.04 2.75
N MET A 223 -2.65 11.32 2.93
CA MET A 223 -1.67 12.26 3.45
C MET A 223 -2.18 12.82 4.75
N VAL A 224 -1.40 12.70 5.81
CA VAL A 224 -1.79 13.19 7.13
C VAL A 224 -0.85 14.32 7.55
N SER A 225 -1.43 15.45 7.95
CA SER A 225 -0.70 16.64 8.34
C SER A 225 -1.30 17.33 9.56
N ASN A 226 -0.43 17.86 10.42
CA ASN A 226 -0.82 18.77 11.50
C ASN A 226 -0.85 20.23 11.03
N ASN A 227 -0.19 20.56 9.92
CA ASN A 227 -0.11 21.91 9.37
C ASN A 227 -1.31 22.22 8.47
N ALA A 228 -1.81 23.46 8.54
CA ALA A 228 -2.98 23.94 7.81
C ALA A 228 -2.81 23.96 6.27
N VAL A 229 -1.56 24.00 5.77
CA VAL A 229 -1.23 23.95 4.34
C VAL A 229 -0.08 22.96 4.11
N PRO A 230 -0.36 21.65 3.99
CA PRO A 230 0.68 20.66 3.75
C PRO A 230 1.28 20.75 2.33
N MET A 231 0.54 21.34 1.39
CA MET A 231 0.90 21.39 -0.03
C MET A 231 0.23 22.58 -0.72
N LYS A 232 0.87 23.14 -1.75
CA LYS A 232 0.27 24.13 -2.63
C LYS A 232 -0.73 23.42 -3.56
N LEU A 233 -2.02 23.59 -3.28
CA LEU A 233 -3.11 23.09 -4.11
C LEU A 233 -3.52 24.16 -5.13
N GLU A 234 -3.73 23.74 -6.37
CA GLU A 234 -4.32 24.58 -7.41
C GLU A 234 -5.85 24.49 -7.33
N SER A 235 -6.55 25.58 -7.63
CA SER A 235 -8.02 25.64 -7.54
C SER A 235 -8.73 24.66 -8.50
N SER A 236 -8.05 24.22 -9.56
CA SER A 236 -8.54 23.25 -10.54
C SER A 236 -8.09 21.82 -10.26
N ASP A 237 -7.36 21.57 -9.16
CA ASP A 237 -6.84 20.23 -8.88
C ASP A 237 -7.94 19.29 -8.36
N ARG A 238 -8.31 18.33 -9.21
CA ARG A 238 -9.32 17.30 -8.92
C ARG A 238 -8.74 16.05 -8.25
N ARG A 239 -7.42 16.01 -7.98
CA ARG A 239 -6.73 14.82 -7.45
C ARG A 239 -6.75 14.75 -5.94
N TYR A 240 -7.18 15.79 -5.23
CA TYR A 240 -7.09 15.87 -3.77
C TYR A 240 -8.45 16.11 -3.15
N VAL A 241 -8.78 15.30 -2.14
CA VAL A 241 -9.92 15.53 -1.25
C VAL A 241 -9.36 15.92 0.11
N VAL A 242 -9.58 17.18 0.49
CA VAL A 242 -9.06 17.75 1.74
C VAL A 242 -10.14 17.67 2.80
N VAL A 243 -9.80 17.04 3.93
CA VAL A 243 -10.67 16.86 5.08
C VAL A 243 -10.00 17.46 6.31
N ARG A 244 -10.78 18.23 7.08
CA ARG A 244 -10.35 18.77 8.37
C ARG A 244 -11.04 17.98 9.46
N THR A 245 -10.27 17.35 10.32
CA THR A 245 -10.81 16.54 11.42
C THR A 245 -11.39 17.45 12.51
N SER A 246 -12.35 16.92 13.27
CA SER A 246 -12.80 17.53 14.52
C SER A 246 -11.71 17.43 15.59
N ASP A 247 -11.69 18.40 16.51
CA ASP A 247 -10.85 18.40 17.71
C ASP A 247 -11.65 17.95 18.97
N SER A 248 -12.90 17.48 18.82
CA SER A 248 -13.84 17.26 19.92
C SER A 248 -13.38 16.23 20.97
N HIS A 249 -12.73 15.15 20.55
CA HIS A 249 -12.17 14.11 21.44
C HIS A 249 -10.63 14.13 21.47
N MET A 250 -10.03 15.31 21.29
CA MET A 250 -8.57 15.45 21.33
C MET A 250 -8.04 15.06 22.72
N GLN A 251 -7.14 14.07 22.77
CA GLN A 251 -6.57 13.52 24.01
C GLN A 251 -7.60 12.92 24.99
N ASP A 252 -8.77 12.54 24.50
CA ASP A 252 -9.80 11.85 25.28
C ASP A 252 -9.45 10.36 25.44
N THR A 253 -8.76 10.03 26.53
CA THR A 253 -8.27 8.66 26.75
C THR A 253 -9.39 7.66 26.95
N GLU A 254 -10.47 8.02 27.64
CA GLU A 254 -11.63 7.13 27.86
C GLU A 254 -12.26 6.76 26.52
N TYR A 255 -12.53 7.77 25.67
CA TYR A 255 -13.10 7.52 24.34
C TYR A 255 -12.21 6.62 23.47
N PHE A 256 -10.89 6.81 23.49
CA PHE A 256 -9.96 6.01 22.69
C PHE A 256 -9.74 4.60 23.27
N ASP A 257 -9.79 4.43 24.58
CA ASP A 257 -9.71 3.12 25.22
C ASP A 257 -10.96 2.29 24.88
N ASP A 258 -12.15 2.87 25.00
CA ASP A 258 -13.41 2.23 24.59
C ASP A 258 -13.36 1.82 23.11
N LEU A 259 -12.89 2.71 22.23
CA LEU A 259 -12.78 2.44 20.79
C LEU A 259 -11.76 1.33 20.49
N ALA A 260 -10.70 1.19 21.28
CA ALA A 260 -9.68 0.16 21.12
C ALA A 260 -10.13 -1.23 21.63
N GLU A 261 -11.10 -1.27 22.55
CA GLU A 261 -11.66 -2.52 23.10
C GLU A 261 -12.76 -3.14 22.22
N THR A 262 -13.36 -2.36 21.29
CA THR A 262 -14.30 -2.83 20.26
C THR A 262 -13.66 -3.69 19.16
#